data_AF-A0A6N9VLN2-F1
#
_entry.id   AF-A0A6N9VLN2-F1
#
_cell.length_a   1.000
_cell.length_b   1.000
_cell.length_c   1.000
_cell.angle_alpha   90.00
_cell.angle_beta   90.00
_cell.angle_gamma   90.00
#
_symmetry.space_group_name_H-M   'P 1'
#
loop_
_entity.id
_entity.type
_entity.pdbx_description
1 polymer ?
#
loop_
_entity_poly.entity_id
_entity_poly.type
_entity_poly.pdbx_seq_one_letter_code
_entity_poly.pdbx_strand_id
1 'polypeptide(L)' 'MQLELAESDLKSVLNRLKRAQGQIAGVARMIEEGRDCEDVVTQLAAASRALDRAGFAIIATGLQQCLTDDLR' A
#
# COMPACT_ATOMS: atom_id res chain seq x y z
N MET A 1 5.36 16.89 9.54
CA MET A 1 5.61 15.43 9.57
C MET A 1 6.37 15.06 8.30
N GLN A 2 7.70 15.05 8.36
CA GLN A 2 8.54 14.48 7.29
C GLN A 2 8.67 12.99 7.58
N LEU A 3 8.43 12.14 6.58
CA LEU A 3 8.63 10.70 6.67
C LEU A 3 10.15 10.42 6.56
N GLU A 4 10.86 10.51 7.68
CA GLU A 4 12.30 10.23 7.74
C GLU A 4 12.58 8.73 7.94
N LEU A 5 12.00 7.86 7.11
CA LEU A 5 12.18 6.41 7.20
C LEU A 5 13.63 5.99 6.86
N ALA A 6 14.16 4.98 7.55
CA ALA A 6 15.40 4.32 7.14
C ALA A 6 15.26 3.81 5.69
N GLU A 7 16.33 3.91 4.90
CA GLU A 7 16.31 3.65 3.44
C GLU A 7 15.73 2.25 3.10
N SER A 8 16.00 1.25 3.94
CA SER A 8 15.45 -0.11 3.81
C SER A 8 13.93 -0.18 4.03
N ASP A 9 13.42 0.55 5.03
CA ASP A 9 12.00 0.56 5.38
C ASP A 9 11.19 1.33 4.35
N LEU A 10 11.74 2.47 3.89
CA LEU A 10 11.20 3.25 2.79
C LEU A 10 11.06 2.38 1.53
N LYS A 11 12.10 1.61 1.17
CA LYS A 11 12.09 0.71 0.00
C LYS A 11 11.02 -0.38 0.12
N SER A 12 10.86 -0.98 1.30
CA SER A 12 9.84 -2.01 1.56
C SER A 12 8.42 -1.45 1.42
N VAL A 13 8.15 -0.29 2.01
CA VAL A 13 6.88 0.43 1.91
C VAL A 13 6.58 0.80 0.46
N LEU A 14 7.54 1.39 -0.25
CA LEU A 14 7.37 1.76 -1.65
C LEU A 14 7.06 0.56 -2.54
N ASN A 15 7.70 -0.59 -2.30
CA ASN A 15 7.39 -1.83 -3.03
C ASN A 15 5.97 -2.34 -2.76
N ARG A 16 5.43 -2.14 -1.55
CA ARG A 16 4.04 -2.48 -1.23
C ARG A 16 3.06 -1.55 -1.95
N LEU A 17 3.32 -0.25 -1.93
CA LEU A 17 2.52 0.75 -2.64
C LEU A 17 2.52 0.51 -4.16
N LYS A 18 3.68 0.26 -4.76
CA LYS A 18 3.79 -0.07 -6.20
C LYS A 18 2.97 -1.31 -6.58
N ARG A 19 2.93 -2.33 -5.72
CA ARG A 19 2.08 -3.50 -5.95
C ARG A 19 0.59 -3.15 -5.89
N ALA A 20 0.16 -2.38 -4.90
CA ALA A 20 -1.23 -1.92 -4.80
C ALA A 20 -1.62 -1.06 -6.02
N GLN A 21 -0.73 -0.16 -6.47
CA GLN A 21 -0.92 0.63 -7.68
C GLN A 21 -1.15 -0.26 -8.92
N GLY A 22 -0.33 -1.31 -9.10
CA GLY A 22 -0.49 -2.25 -10.20
C GLY A 22 -1.83 -3.00 -10.16
N GLN A 23 -2.32 -3.34 -8.96
CA GLN A 23 -3.63 -3.96 -8.80
C GLN A 23 -4.77 -2.99 -9.14
N ILE A 24 -4.69 -1.73 -8.70
CA ILE A 24 -5.69 -0.70 -9.03
C ILE A 24 -5.71 -0.44 -10.54
N ALA A 25 -4.55 -0.32 -11.17
CA ALA A 25 -4.45 -0.18 -12.63
C ALA A 25 -5.06 -1.39 -13.36
N GLY A 26 -4.85 -2.60 -12.82
CA GLY A 26 -5.51 -3.82 -13.31
C GLY A 26 -7.02 -3.72 -13.23
N VAL A 27 -7.58 -3.32 -12.07
CA VAL A 27 -9.04 -3.15 -11.90
C VAL A 27 -9.61 -2.13 -12.88
N ALA A 28 -8.94 -0.98 -13.08
CA ALA A 28 -9.39 0.01 -14.06
C ALA A 28 -9.46 -0.58 -15.48
N ARG A 29 -8.42 -1.31 -15.89
CA ARG A 29 -8.38 -2.00 -17.18
C ARG A 29 -9.48 -3.05 -17.32
N MET A 30 -9.78 -3.80 -16.25
CA MET A 30 -10.88 -4.78 -16.27
C MET A 30 -12.24 -4.14 -16.52
N ILE A 31 -12.45 -2.93 -15.98
CA ILE A 31 -13.67 -2.14 -16.20
C ILE A 31 -13.73 -1.64 -17.64
N GLU A 32 -12.62 -1.10 -18.17
CA GLU A 32 -12.52 -0.64 -19.57
C GLU A 32 -12.74 -1.79 -20.58
N GLU A 33 -12.29 -3.00 -20.25
CA GLU A 33 -12.47 -4.22 -21.05
C GLU A 33 -13.88 -4.83 -20.90
N GLY A 34 -14.73 -4.29 -20.02
CA GLY A 34 -16.09 -4.79 -19.80
C GLY A 34 -16.16 -6.18 -19.17
N ARG A 35 -15.20 -6.51 -18.29
CA ARG A 35 -15.17 -7.80 -17.59
C ARG A 35 -16.33 -7.96 -16.60
N ASP A 36 -16.56 -9.20 -16.20
CA ASP A 36 -17.61 -9.56 -15.26
C ASP A 36 -17.48 -8.82 -13.92
N CYS A 37 -18.63 -8.47 -13.34
CA CYS A 37 -18.70 -7.71 -12.10
C CYS A 37 -18.06 -8.46 -10.92
N GLU A 38 -18.27 -9.78 -10.82
CA GLU A 38 -17.70 -10.61 -9.75
C GLU A 38 -16.17 -10.61 -9.80
N ASP A 39 -15.61 -10.72 -11.01
CA ASP A 39 -14.18 -10.65 -11.26
C ASP A 39 -13.60 -9.29 -10.84
N VAL A 40 -14.25 -8.19 -11.25
CA VAL A 40 -13.84 -6.82 -10.93
C VAL A 40 -13.87 -6.57 -9.42
N VAL A 41 -14.96 -6.95 -8.76
CA VAL A 41 -15.12 -6.78 -7.31
C VAL A 41 -14.10 -7.61 -6.53
N THR A 42 -13.81 -8.83 -6.99
CA THR A 42 -12.80 -9.70 -6.37
C THR A 42 -11.40 -9.07 -6.47
N GLN A 43 -11.02 -8.54 -7.64
CA GLN A 43 -9.73 -7.88 -7.80
C GLN A 43 -9.65 -6.55 -7.04
N LEU A 44 -10.75 -5.79 -6.98
CA LEU A 44 -10.83 -4.57 -6.17
C LEU A 44 -10.64 -4.87 -4.68
N ALA A 45 -11.26 -5.93 -4.15
CA ALA A 45 -11.07 -6.35 -2.78
C ALA A 45 -9.61 -6.77 -2.50
N ALA A 46 -8.95 -7.41 -3.46
CA ALA A 46 -7.52 -7.74 -3.35
C ALA A 46 -6.65 -6.48 -3.33
N ALA A 47 -6.94 -5.49 -4.19
CA ALA A 47 -6.27 -4.20 -4.23
C ALA A 47 -6.42 -3.42 -2.92
N SER A 48 -7.63 -3.37 -2.36
CA SER A 48 -7.90 -2.74 -1.06
C SER A 48 -7.05 -3.36 0.05
N ARG A 49 -7.04 -4.69 0.16
CA ARG A 49 -6.23 -5.39 1.16
C ARG A 49 -4.73 -5.15 1.00
N ALA A 50 -4.24 -5.00 -0.23
CA ALA A 50 -2.83 -4.66 -0.46
C ALA A 50 -2.51 -3.23 -0.03
N LEU A 51 -3.41 -2.28 -0.30
CA LEU A 51 -3.29 -0.90 0.14
C LEU A 51 -3.32 -0.79 1.67
N ASP A 52 -4.25 -1.47 2.34
CA ASP A 52 -4.35 -1.48 3.80
C ASP A 52 -3.04 -1.97 4.44
N ARG A 53 -2.48 -3.07 3.90
CA ARG A 53 -1.18 -3.60 4.38
C ARG A 53 0.00 -2.67 4.11
N ALA A 54 -0.06 -1.83 3.08
CA ALA A 54 0.95 -0.81 2.85
C ALA A 54 0.79 0.33 3.86
N GLY A 55 -0.45 0.79 4.08
CA GLY A 55 -0.78 1.82 5.07
C GLY A 55 -0.38 1.43 6.49
N PHE A 56 -0.71 0.21 6.93
CA PHE A 56 -0.28 -0.29 8.24
C PHE A 56 1.24 -0.34 8.39
N ALA A 57 1.98 -0.71 7.34
CA ALA A 57 3.45 -0.71 7.39
C ALA A 57 4.00 0.72 7.58
N ILE A 58 3.46 1.70 6.85
CA ILE A 58 3.85 3.11 7.00
C ILE A 58 3.60 3.62 8.42
N ILE A 59 2.39 3.36 8.93
CA ILE A 59 1.98 3.78 10.27
C ILE A 59 2.88 3.14 11.31
N ALA A 60 3.08 1.81 11.25
CA ALA A 60 3.91 1.09 12.19
C ALA A 60 5.36 1.60 12.20
N THR A 61 5.96 1.84 11.04
CA THR A 61 7.32 2.36 10.99
C THR A 61 7.39 3.81 11.50
N GLY A 62 6.42 4.67 11.16
CA GLY A 62 6.37 6.02 11.71
C GLY A 62 6.23 6.05 13.24
N LEU A 63 5.39 5.17 13.81
CA LEU A 63 5.25 5.01 15.26
C LEU A 63 6.55 4.55 15.93
N GLN A 64 7.26 3.59 15.34
CA GLN A 64 8.56 3.14 15.85
C GLN A 64 9.59 4.28 15.88
N GLN A 65 9.56 5.16 14.89
CA GLN A 65 10.45 6.32 14.86
C GLN A 65 10.12 7.33 15.94
N CYS A 66 8.85 7.73 16.07
CA CYS A 66 8.44 8.65 17.14
C CYS A 66 8.87 8.14 18.52
N LEU A 67 8.67 6.84 18.80
CA LEU A 67 9.09 6.23 20.06
C LEU A 67 10.61 6.20 20.24
N THR A 68 11.38 6.07 19.16
CA THR A 68 12.85 6.03 19.22
C THR A 68 13.43 7.43 19.39
N ASP A 69 12.83 8.42 18.74
CA ASP A 69 13.24 9.83 18.85
C ASP A 69 12.91 10.39 20.24
N ASP A 70 11.76 10.05 20.83
CA ASP A 70 11.38 10.46 22.19
C ASP A 70 12.29 9.86 23.28
N LEU A 71 13.05 8.81 22.96
CA LEU A 71 13.99 8.14 23.87
C LEU A 71 15.45 8.64 23.71
N ARG A 72 15.73 9.58 22.80
CA ARG A 72 17.06 10.16 22.57
C ARG A 72 17.29 11.49 23.29
#